data_AF-A0A8T4MQ32-F1
#
_entry.id   AF-A0A8T4MQ32-F1
#
_cell.length_a   1.000
_cell.length_b   1.000
_cell.length_c   1.000
_cell.angle_alpha   90.00
_cell.angle_beta   90.00
_cell.angle_gamma   90.00
#
_symmetry.space_group_name_H-M   'P 1'
#
loop_
_entity.id
_entity.type
_entity.pdbx_description
1 polymer ?
#
loop_
_entity_poly.entity_id
_entity_poly.type
_entity_poly.pdbx_seq_one_letter_code
_entity_poly.pdbx_strand_id
1 'polypeptide(L)'
;MEEVRNRVYDWTLELIREGKVLQGLILMLSTWNFAYFRYHIRDFDLESFEKALRECGLDYFKNKSFEDIDFTNENIKERIVRIYRTLSSFKGVRYVGATKVMHFICPDVFIMWDGKIIKRYKAKTSPEGYVKFLLEMQEMYRIGDFQELDKNVSIARAIDIYNMKKYSMPEAFE
;
A
#
# COMPACT_ATOMS: atom_id res chain seq x y z
N MET A 1 -19.39 -8.74 0.09
CA MET A 1 -18.61 -7.48 0.23
C MET A 1 -17.14 -7.69 -0.11
N GLU A 2 -16.53 -8.79 0.35
CA GLU A 2 -15.14 -9.16 0.02
C GLU A 2 -14.90 -9.40 -1.48
N GLU A 3 -15.79 -10.14 -2.16
CA GLU A 3 -15.69 -10.38 -3.61
C GLU A 3 -15.66 -9.10 -4.44
N VAL A 4 -16.49 -8.11 -4.11
CA VAL A 4 -16.53 -6.83 -4.81
C VAL A 4 -15.23 -6.05 -4.58
N ARG A 5 -14.69 -6.07 -3.36
CA ARG A 5 -13.40 -5.43 -3.05
C ARG A 5 -12.26 -6.06 -3.83
N ASN A 6 -12.21 -7.39 -3.90
CA ASN A 6 -11.20 -8.11 -4.67
C ASN A 6 -11.30 -7.78 -6.16
N ARG A 7 -12.50 -7.76 -6.74
CA ARG A 7 -12.69 -7.34 -8.14
C ARG A 7 -12.21 -5.92 -8.41
N VAL A 8 -12.49 -4.96 -7.51
CA VAL A 8 -12.00 -3.58 -7.66
C VAL A 8 -10.48 -3.50 -7.54
N TYR A 9 -9.88 -4.34 -6.69
CA TYR A 9 -8.43 -4.46 -6.61
C TYR A 9 -7.84 -4.97 -7.94
N ASP A 10 -8.43 -6.02 -8.51
CA ASP A 10 -7.98 -6.61 -9.78
C ASP A 10 -8.11 -5.62 -10.94
N TRP A 11 -9.26 -4.94 -11.05
CA TRP A 11 -9.46 -3.88 -12.04
C TRP A 11 -8.46 -2.74 -11.91
N THR A 12 -8.10 -2.38 -10.67
CA THR A 12 -7.09 -1.35 -10.43
C THR A 12 -5.73 -1.80 -10.99
N LEU A 13 -5.32 -3.04 -10.73
CA LEU A 13 -4.07 -3.58 -11.24
C LEU A 13 -4.08 -3.72 -12.77
N GLU A 14 -5.19 -4.15 -13.35
CA GLU A 14 -5.36 -4.23 -14.81
C GLU A 14 -5.17 -2.85 -15.46
N LEU A 15 -5.84 -1.81 -14.94
CA LEU A 15 -5.67 -0.44 -15.43
C LEU A 15 -4.20 0.02 -15.34
N ILE A 16 -3.53 -0.25 -14.22
CA ILE A 16 -2.12 0.13 -14.04
C ILE A 16 -1.22 -0.62 -15.04
N ARG A 17 -1.44 -1.92 -15.26
CA ARG A 17 -0.69 -2.74 -16.22
C ARG A 17 -0.88 -2.29 -17.67
N GLU A 18 -2.06 -1.78 -18.01
CA GLU A 18 -2.35 -1.16 -19.31
C GLU A 18 -1.78 0.26 -19.47
N GLY A 19 -1.00 0.75 -18.50
CA GLY A 19 -0.41 2.08 -18.52
C GLY A 19 -1.37 3.19 -18.07
N LYS A 20 -2.61 2.86 -17.67
CA LYS A 20 -3.62 3.81 -17.15
C LYS A 20 -3.44 4.01 -15.64
N VAL A 21 -2.21 4.35 -15.23
CA VAL A 21 -1.78 4.41 -13.82
C VAL A 21 -2.67 5.36 -13.01
N LEU A 22 -2.91 6.57 -13.52
CA LEU A 22 -3.70 7.57 -12.81
C LEU A 22 -5.15 7.11 -12.62
N GLN A 23 -5.77 6.53 -13.63
CA GLN A 23 -7.14 6.00 -13.57
C GLN A 23 -7.26 4.88 -12.54
N GLY A 24 -6.31 3.94 -12.54
CA GLY A 24 -6.26 2.88 -11.53
C GLY A 24 -6.14 3.45 -10.11
N LEU A 25 -5.22 4.39 -9.89
CA LEU A 25 -5.04 5.00 -8.58
C LEU A 25 -6.26 5.82 -8.13
N ILE A 26 -6.95 6.50 -9.04
CA ILE A 26 -8.20 7.23 -8.71
C ILE A 26 -9.32 6.26 -8.36
N LEU A 27 -9.47 5.15 -9.07
CA LEU A 27 -10.40 4.07 -8.71
C LEU A 27 -10.12 3.55 -7.30
N MET A 28 -8.85 3.25 -7.02
CA MET A 28 -8.41 2.80 -5.70
C MET A 28 -8.66 3.84 -4.60
N LEU A 29 -8.28 5.10 -4.81
CA LEU A 29 -8.46 6.15 -3.81
C LEU A 29 -9.95 6.39 -3.52
N SER A 30 -10.79 6.29 -4.55
CA SER A 30 -12.25 6.42 -4.47
C SER A 30 -12.94 5.23 -3.79
N THR A 31 -12.22 4.15 -3.51
CA THR A 31 -12.80 2.93 -2.92
C THR A 31 -12.07 2.56 -1.64
N TRP A 32 -10.79 2.21 -1.74
CA TRP A 32 -9.95 1.81 -0.63
C TRP A 32 -9.50 2.99 0.24
N ASN A 33 -9.51 4.24 -0.24
CA ASN A 33 -9.22 5.44 0.56
C ASN A 33 -10.43 6.39 0.70
N PHE A 34 -11.64 5.90 0.44
CA PHE A 34 -12.83 6.74 0.23
C PHE A 34 -13.15 7.67 1.40
N ALA A 35 -12.99 7.19 2.64
CA ALA A 35 -13.30 7.97 3.85
C ALA A 35 -12.56 9.32 3.89
N TYR A 36 -11.36 9.39 3.33
CA TYR A 36 -10.58 10.62 3.18
C TYR A 36 -10.74 11.24 1.79
N PHE A 37 -10.59 10.44 0.73
CA PHE A 37 -10.54 10.94 -0.64
C PHE A 37 -11.83 11.67 -1.08
N ARG A 38 -13.00 11.23 -0.60
CA ARG A 38 -14.30 11.81 -0.98
C ARG A 38 -14.44 13.32 -0.74
N TYR A 39 -13.71 13.83 0.26
CA TYR A 39 -13.74 15.26 0.60
C TYR A 39 -12.86 16.12 -0.31
N HIS A 40 -11.97 15.48 -1.07
CA HIS A 40 -10.95 16.14 -1.88
C HIS A 40 -11.08 15.84 -3.37
N ILE A 41 -12.09 15.07 -3.78
CA ILE A 41 -12.24 14.64 -5.18
C ILE A 41 -12.41 15.81 -6.15
N ARG A 42 -13.05 16.91 -5.70
CA ARG A 42 -13.35 18.07 -6.55
C ARG A 42 -12.14 18.97 -6.76
N ASP A 43 -11.23 19.01 -5.80
CA ASP A 43 -10.03 19.86 -5.76
C ASP A 43 -8.74 19.03 -5.82
N PHE A 44 -8.81 17.76 -6.21
CA PHE A 44 -7.65 16.91 -6.30
C PHE A 44 -6.77 17.33 -7.48
N ASP A 45 -5.56 17.81 -7.18
CA ASP A 45 -4.58 18.21 -8.17
C ASP A 45 -3.97 16.97 -8.87
N LEU A 46 -4.64 16.53 -9.93
CA LEU A 46 -4.26 15.38 -10.73
C LEU A 46 -2.91 15.56 -11.43
N GLU A 47 -2.64 16.75 -11.96
CA GLU A 47 -1.40 17.04 -12.71
C GLU A 47 -0.18 16.96 -11.81
N SER A 48 -0.23 17.64 -10.65
CA SER A 48 0.85 17.58 -9.67
C SER A 48 1.01 16.17 -9.10
N PHE A 49 -0.09 15.44 -8.90
CA PHE A 49 -0.04 14.06 -8.41
C PHE A 49 0.64 13.14 -9.43
N GLU A 50 0.26 13.23 -10.71
CA GLU A 50 0.86 12.44 -11.77
C GLU A 50 2.36 12.75 -11.94
N LYS A 51 2.75 14.01 -11.86
CA LYS A 51 4.16 14.44 -11.83
C LYS A 51 4.90 13.83 -10.63
N ALA A 52 4.30 13.90 -9.44
CA ALA A 52 4.89 13.34 -8.23
C ALA A 52 5.10 11.82 -8.32
N LEU A 53 4.18 11.08 -8.96
CA LEU A 53 4.33 9.64 -9.20
C LEU A 53 5.55 9.31 -10.08
N ARG A 54 5.81 10.11 -11.12
CA ARG A 54 6.98 9.95 -11.99
C ARG A 54 8.29 10.28 -11.28
N GLU A 55 8.29 11.28 -10.40
CA GLU A 55 9.52 11.84 -9.84
C GLU A 55 9.89 11.31 -8.45
N CYS A 56 8.97 10.66 -7.73
CA CYS A 56 9.21 10.24 -6.35
C CYS A 56 10.19 9.06 -6.22
N GLY A 57 10.45 8.33 -7.31
CA GLY A 57 11.45 7.25 -7.35
C GLY A 57 10.88 5.85 -7.12
N LEU A 58 9.57 5.64 -7.31
CA LEU A 58 8.93 4.32 -7.23
C LEU A 58 9.50 3.30 -8.22
N ASP A 59 10.01 3.75 -9.38
CA ASP A 59 10.59 2.88 -10.40
C ASP A 59 11.73 1.99 -9.87
N TYR A 60 12.45 2.45 -8.85
CA TYR A 60 13.49 1.67 -8.18
C TYR A 60 12.97 0.33 -7.62
N PHE A 61 11.69 0.25 -7.28
CA PHE A 61 11.07 -0.90 -6.62
C PHE A 61 10.28 -1.82 -7.57
N LYS A 62 10.09 -1.46 -8.84
CA LYS A 62 9.22 -2.21 -9.77
C LYS A 62 9.67 -3.65 -10.06
N ASN A 63 10.96 -3.94 -9.95
CA ASN A 63 11.54 -5.27 -10.20
C ASN A 63 12.19 -5.85 -8.94
N LYS A 64 11.63 -5.52 -7.78
CA LYS A 64 12.08 -6.02 -6.48
C LYS A 64 10.96 -6.83 -5.85
N SER A 65 11.34 -7.69 -4.93
CA SER A 65 10.44 -8.50 -4.12
C SER A 65 10.54 -8.06 -2.66
N PHE A 66 9.51 -8.36 -1.89
CA PHE A 66 9.44 -8.10 -0.46
C PHE A 66 10.43 -8.97 0.30
N GLU A 67 10.71 -10.16 -0.21
CA GLU A 67 11.61 -11.15 0.35
C GLU A 67 13.07 -10.69 0.28
N ASP A 68 13.47 -10.17 -0.89
CA ASP A 68 14.88 -9.91 -1.21
C ASP A 68 15.31 -8.47 -0.88
N ILE A 69 14.35 -7.56 -0.69
CA ILE A 69 14.70 -6.17 -0.40
C ILE A 69 15.21 -6.02 1.04
N ASP A 70 16.38 -5.41 1.19
CA ASP A 70 16.93 -5.13 2.50
C ASP A 70 16.33 -3.82 3.08
N PHE A 71 15.25 -3.95 3.86
CA PHE A 71 14.67 -2.80 4.56
C PHE A 71 15.55 -2.28 5.72
N THR A 72 16.64 -2.96 6.09
CA THR A 72 17.60 -2.48 7.09
C THR A 72 18.61 -1.48 6.50
N ASN A 73 18.77 -1.49 5.17
CA ASN A 73 19.63 -0.58 4.43
C ASN A 73 19.15 0.88 4.48
N GLU A 74 19.98 1.79 4.97
CA GLU A 74 19.61 3.21 5.13
C GLU A 74 19.22 3.89 3.81
N ASN A 75 19.88 3.59 2.69
CA ASN A 75 19.52 4.17 1.39
C ASN A 75 18.12 3.71 0.94
N ILE A 76 17.73 2.47 1.27
CA ILE A 76 16.38 1.96 0.99
C ILE A 76 15.36 2.68 1.87
N LYS A 77 15.64 2.81 3.18
CA LYS A 77 14.76 3.52 4.12
C LYS A 77 14.53 4.95 3.69
N GLU A 78 15.59 5.68 3.34
CA GLU A 78 15.50 7.07 2.87
C GLU A 78 14.63 7.22 1.62
N ARG A 79 14.76 6.29 0.66
CA ARG A 79 13.91 6.25 -0.54
C ARG A 79 12.44 6.06 -0.18
N ILE A 80 12.13 5.08 0.68
CA ILE A 80 10.77 4.79 1.14
C ILE A 80 10.19 6.01 1.87
N VAL A 81 10.97 6.63 2.76
CA VAL A 81 10.57 7.83 3.49
C VAL A 81 10.27 8.98 2.54
N ARG A 82 11.13 9.22 1.55
CA ARG A 82 10.91 10.27 0.53
C ARG A 82 9.63 10.02 -0.25
N ILE A 83 9.44 8.82 -0.80
CA ILE A 83 8.24 8.44 -1.56
C ILE A 83 6.99 8.66 -0.70
N TYR A 84 7.00 8.13 0.52
CA TYR A 84 5.87 8.27 1.44
C TYR A 84 5.56 9.76 1.70
N ARG A 85 6.56 10.59 2.02
CA ARG A 85 6.37 12.02 2.28
C ARG A 85 5.80 12.74 1.06
N THR A 86 6.33 12.46 -0.13
CA THR A 86 5.83 13.02 -1.39
C THR A 86 4.37 12.64 -1.64
N LEU A 87 4.00 11.38 -1.48
CA LEU A 87 2.62 10.94 -1.75
C LEU A 87 1.64 11.39 -0.67
N SER A 88 2.06 11.40 0.59
CA SER A 88 1.19 11.76 1.72
C SER A 88 0.91 13.26 1.84
N SER A 89 1.63 14.13 1.10
CA SER A 89 1.35 15.57 1.06
C SER A 89 0.07 15.92 0.30
N PHE A 90 -0.44 15.01 -0.54
CA PHE A 90 -1.68 15.21 -1.29
C PHE A 90 -2.91 15.04 -0.38
N LYS A 91 -3.79 16.04 -0.35
CA LYS A 91 -4.94 16.11 0.56
C LYS A 91 -5.92 14.93 0.42
N GLY A 92 -6.04 14.33 -0.76
CA GLY A 92 -6.85 13.12 -0.99
C GLY A 92 -6.15 11.76 -0.76
N VAL A 93 -4.81 11.76 -0.67
CA VAL A 93 -4.02 10.52 -0.46
C VAL A 93 -3.80 10.34 1.03
N ARG A 94 -3.00 11.25 1.63
CA ARG A 94 -2.59 11.22 3.04
C ARG A 94 -1.96 9.89 3.45
N TYR A 95 -1.46 9.83 4.67
CA TYR A 95 -0.66 8.75 5.25
C TYR A 95 -0.99 7.31 4.79
N VAL A 96 -2.22 6.85 5.07
CA VAL A 96 -2.68 5.50 4.70
C VAL A 96 -2.79 5.36 3.18
N GLY A 97 -3.35 6.37 2.49
CA GLY A 97 -3.45 6.36 1.04
C GLY A 97 -2.09 6.31 0.35
N ALA A 98 -1.04 6.88 0.94
CA ALA A 98 0.31 6.84 0.37
C ALA A 98 0.80 5.39 0.24
N THR A 99 0.64 4.58 1.29
CA THR A 99 1.00 3.16 1.27
C THR A 99 0.16 2.35 0.27
N LYS A 100 -1.10 2.75 0.04
CA LYS A 100 -1.96 2.15 -0.98
C LYS A 100 -1.42 2.45 -2.38
N VAL A 101 -1.09 3.71 -2.65
CA VAL A 101 -0.48 4.10 -3.92
C VAL A 101 0.82 3.32 -4.16
N MET A 102 1.68 3.23 -3.14
CA MET A 102 2.93 2.45 -3.21
C MET A 102 2.67 0.98 -3.51
N HIS A 103 1.73 0.34 -2.81
CA HIS A 103 1.35 -1.05 -3.03
C HIS A 103 0.81 -1.30 -4.44
N PHE A 104 -0.09 -0.45 -4.95
CA PHE A 104 -0.65 -0.68 -6.28
C PHE A 104 0.35 -0.46 -7.42
N ILE A 105 1.40 0.34 -7.21
CA ILE A 105 2.47 0.53 -8.20
C ILE A 105 3.54 -0.57 -8.08
N CYS A 106 3.92 -0.97 -6.88
CA CYS A 106 4.91 -2.02 -6.62
C CYS A 106 4.34 -3.06 -5.64
N PRO A 107 3.38 -3.91 -6.09
CA PRO A 107 2.66 -4.85 -5.23
C PRO A 107 3.55 -5.97 -4.71
N ASP A 108 4.70 -6.18 -5.34
CA ASP A 108 5.67 -7.20 -4.93
C ASP A 108 6.55 -6.74 -3.77
N VAL A 109 6.56 -5.44 -3.45
CA VAL A 109 7.43 -4.85 -2.41
C VAL A 109 6.64 -4.28 -1.24
N PHE A 110 5.62 -3.47 -1.52
CA PHE A 110 5.00 -2.66 -0.48
C PHE A 110 3.76 -3.34 0.08
N ILE A 111 3.69 -3.50 1.39
CA ILE A 111 2.48 -3.98 2.07
C ILE A 111 1.60 -2.78 2.37
N MET A 112 0.33 -2.87 1.97
CA MET A 112 -0.69 -1.87 2.32
C MET A 112 -1.05 -2.00 3.81
N TRP A 113 -1.44 -0.90 4.44
CA TRP A 113 -2.06 -0.95 5.76
C TRP A 113 -3.26 -0.01 5.87
N ASP A 114 -4.01 -0.14 6.96
CA ASP A 114 -5.08 0.78 7.35
C ASP A 114 -4.98 1.14 8.83
N GLY A 115 -5.92 1.95 9.33
CA GLY A 115 -5.91 2.39 10.73
C GLY A 115 -6.00 1.23 11.74
N LYS A 116 -6.68 0.13 11.42
CA LYS A 116 -6.79 -1.04 12.31
C LYS A 116 -5.48 -1.82 12.34
N ILE A 117 -4.85 -2.03 11.18
CA ILE A 117 -3.52 -2.66 11.05
C ILE A 117 -2.47 -1.83 11.80
N ILE A 118 -2.42 -0.51 11.55
CA ILE A 118 -1.52 0.42 12.25
C ILE A 118 -1.66 0.29 13.77
N LYS A 119 -2.91 0.32 14.27
CA LYS A 119 -3.19 0.19 15.70
C LYS A 119 -2.75 -1.17 16.24
N ARG A 120 -2.98 -2.26 15.49
CA ARG A 120 -2.66 -3.62 15.92
C ARG A 120 -1.17 -3.87 16.05
N TYR A 121 -0.36 -3.36 15.13
CA TYR A 121 1.09 -3.44 15.16
C TYR A 121 1.74 -2.30 15.96
N LYS A 122 0.93 -1.46 16.62
CA LYS A 122 1.39 -0.29 17.39
C LYS A 122 2.34 0.60 16.58
N ALA A 123 2.13 0.65 15.27
CA ALA A 123 2.93 1.44 14.37
C ALA A 123 2.54 2.92 14.45
N LYS A 124 3.46 3.80 14.09
CA LYS A 124 3.19 5.23 13.97
C LYS A 124 2.75 5.54 12.55
N THR A 125 1.76 6.41 12.41
CA THR A 125 1.31 6.94 11.11
C THR A 125 2.31 7.97 10.57
N SER A 126 3.54 7.54 10.31
CA SER A 126 4.64 8.36 9.80
C SER A 126 5.48 7.55 8.78
N PRO A 127 6.32 8.21 7.97
CA PRO A 127 7.21 7.52 7.04
C PRO A 127 8.11 6.48 7.74
N GLU A 128 8.69 6.85 8.87
CA GLU A 128 9.58 5.99 9.67
C GLU A 128 8.80 4.86 10.35
N GLY A 129 7.56 5.15 10.77
CA GLY A 129 6.65 4.13 11.28
C GLY A 129 6.28 3.10 10.21
N TYR A 130 6.12 3.52 8.95
CA TYR A 130 5.86 2.61 7.83
C TYR A 130 7.08 1.74 7.50
N VAL A 131 8.29 2.31 7.48
CA VAL A 131 9.54 1.53 7.33
C VAL A 131 9.66 0.48 8.43
N LYS A 132 9.40 0.87 9.69
CA LYS A 132 9.42 -0.07 10.82
C LYS A 132 8.39 -1.19 10.64
N PHE A 133 7.21 -0.87 10.14
CA PHE A 133 6.19 -1.87 9.84
C PHE A 133 6.64 -2.84 8.76
N LEU A 134 7.23 -2.38 7.66
CA LEU A 134 7.76 -3.27 6.61
C LEU A 134 8.84 -4.21 7.15
N LEU A 135 9.73 -3.70 8.00
CA LEU A 135 10.75 -4.50 8.71
C LEU A 135 10.11 -5.58 9.59
N GLU A 136 9.12 -5.21 10.40
CA GLU A 136 8.41 -6.15 11.28
C GLU A 136 7.69 -7.22 10.48
N MET A 137 7.03 -6.86 9.37
CA MET A 137 6.39 -7.81 8.48
C MET A 137 7.41 -8.75 7.81
N GLN A 138 8.57 -8.24 7.42
CA GLN A 138 9.60 -9.06 6.77
C GLN A 138 10.20 -10.06 7.76
N GLU A 139 10.40 -9.64 9.01
CA GLU A 139 10.87 -10.52 10.07
C GLU A 139 9.83 -11.62 10.40
N MET A 140 8.57 -11.24 10.60
CA MET A 140 7.47 -12.19 10.81
C MET A 140 7.37 -13.21 9.66
N TYR A 141 7.59 -12.77 8.43
CA TYR A 141 7.62 -13.66 7.28
C TYR A 141 8.79 -14.66 7.35
N ARG A 142 10.00 -14.19 7.69
CA ARG A 142 11.19 -15.05 7.79
C ARG A 142 11.07 -16.11 8.88
N ILE A 143 10.44 -15.79 10.01
CA ILE A 143 10.25 -16.73 11.12
C ILE A 143 8.99 -17.60 10.98
N GLY A 144 8.18 -17.38 9.93
CA GLY A 144 7.00 -18.20 9.62
C GLY A 144 5.75 -17.86 10.43
N ASP A 145 5.61 -16.63 10.93
CA ASP A 145 4.46 -16.19 11.75
C ASP A 145 3.15 -16.03 10.95
N PHE A 146 3.24 -16.00 9.61
CA PHE A 146 2.06 -15.93 8.75
C PHE A 146 1.56 -17.33 8.37
N GLN A 147 0.43 -17.70 8.95
CA GLN A 147 -0.29 -18.91 8.60
C GLN A 147 -1.09 -18.71 7.31
N GLU A 148 -1.13 -19.74 6.46
CA GLU A 148 -2.03 -19.83 5.29
C GLU A 148 -1.92 -18.66 4.30
N LEU A 149 -0.70 -18.17 4.05
CA LEU A 149 -0.48 -17.20 2.98
C LEU A 149 -0.92 -17.75 1.62
N ASP A 150 -1.63 -16.92 0.86
CA ASP A 150 -2.01 -17.22 -0.52
C ASP A 150 -0.76 -17.30 -1.41
N LYS A 151 -0.54 -18.46 -2.02
CA LYS A 151 0.65 -18.75 -2.85
C LYS A 151 0.51 -18.29 -4.30
N ASN A 152 -0.67 -17.80 -4.70
CA ASN A 152 -0.95 -17.36 -6.07
C ASN A 152 -0.68 -15.87 -6.30
N VAL A 153 -0.26 -15.15 -5.26
CA VAL A 153 0.03 -13.71 -5.27
C VAL A 153 1.43 -13.45 -4.70
N SER A 154 1.93 -12.23 -4.87
CA SER A 154 3.19 -11.82 -4.27
C SER A 154 3.14 -11.90 -2.73
N ILE A 155 4.29 -12.04 -2.08
CA ILE A 155 4.33 -12.19 -0.62
C ILE A 155 3.84 -10.92 0.09
N ALA A 156 4.21 -9.74 -0.41
CA ALA A 156 3.65 -8.50 0.11
C ALA A 156 2.12 -8.45 0.00
N ARG A 157 1.54 -8.94 -1.11
CA ARG A 157 0.09 -9.03 -1.25
C ARG A 157 -0.52 -10.11 -0.36
N ALA A 158 0.11 -11.26 -0.21
CA ALA A 158 -0.35 -12.32 0.68
C ALA A 158 -0.42 -11.83 2.14
N ILE A 159 0.60 -11.10 2.60
CA ILE A 159 0.62 -10.50 3.94
C ILE A 159 -0.44 -9.40 4.09
N ASP A 160 -0.67 -8.58 3.07
CA ASP A 160 -1.76 -7.60 3.06
C ASP A 160 -3.13 -8.29 3.20
N ILE A 161 -3.40 -9.34 2.42
CA ILE A 161 -4.64 -10.14 2.52
C ILE A 161 -4.78 -10.74 3.92
N TYR A 162 -3.71 -11.33 4.46
CA TYR A 162 -3.68 -11.88 5.82
C TYR A 162 -4.06 -10.81 6.86
N ASN A 163 -3.39 -9.66 6.82
CA ASN A 163 -3.63 -8.56 7.75
C ASN A 163 -5.07 -8.01 7.62
N MET A 164 -5.57 -7.89 6.38
CA MET A 164 -6.93 -7.43 6.11
C MET A 164 -7.97 -8.40 6.70
N LYS A 165 -7.81 -9.70 6.47
CA LYS A 165 -8.68 -10.75 7.01
C LYS A 165 -8.66 -10.77 8.53
N LYS A 166 -7.46 -10.72 9.12
CA LYS A 166 -7.28 -10.90 10.56
C LYS A 166 -7.68 -9.68 11.39
N TYR A 167 -7.53 -8.47 10.86
CA TYR A 167 -7.67 -7.25 11.68
C TYR A 167 -8.66 -6.23 11.13
N SER A 168 -8.89 -6.21 9.83
CA SER A 168 -9.65 -5.12 9.20
C SER A 168 -11.09 -5.49 8.88
N MET A 169 -11.35 -6.75 8.53
CA MET A 169 -12.70 -7.27 8.36
C MET A 169 -13.34 -7.56 9.72
N PRO A 170 -14.63 -7.23 9.92
CA PRO A 170 -15.36 -7.74 11.08
C PRO A 170 -15.33 -9.27 11.03
N GLU A 171 -15.10 -9.94 12.15
CA GLU A 171 -15.63 -11.30 12.31
C GLU A 171 -17.11 -11.19 11.94
N ALA A 172 -17.57 -12.04 11.02
CA ALA A 172 -18.99 -12.11 10.75
C ALA A 172 -19.67 -12.29 12.11
N PHE A 173 -20.59 -11.38 12.45
CA PHE A 173 -21.48 -11.63 13.57
C PHE A 173 -22.21 -12.94 13.23
N GLU A 174 -21.83 -14.03 13.90
CA GLU A 174 -22.65 -15.23 14.02
C GLU A 174 -23.95 -14.89 14.78
#